data_AF-A0A0K0D210-F1
#
_entry.id   AF-A0A0K0D210-F1
#
_cell.length_a   1.000
_cell.length_b   1.000
_cell.length_c   1.000
_cell.angle_alpha   90.00
_cell.angle_beta   90.00
_cell.angle_gamma   90.00
#
_symmetry.space_group_name_H-M   'P 1'
#
loop_
_entity.id
_entity.type
_entity.pdbx_description
1 polymer ?
#
loop_
_entity_poly.entity_id
_entity_poly.type
_entity_poly.pdbx_seq_one_letter_code
_entity_poly.pdbx_strand_id
1 'polypeptide(L)'
;MYSPPHFLYSPPQMINSVVGLHPDYESHRPMMYIFQYSGAVIEVFYRLQISMPMMRSSVAIVPMFWEDSHTVLIDAVYDNIWIGFVFIPKFIHFMKYSLAALSILLFTFVILRRLRHRRVLSISSTQVSLN
;
A
#
# COMPACT_ATOMS: atom_id res chain seq x y z
N MET A 1 -11.19 -24.69 -20.80
CA MET A 1 -10.46 -23.49 -21.25
C MET A 1 -10.95 -22.32 -20.41
N TYR A 2 -10.03 -21.48 -19.95
CA TYR A 2 -10.34 -20.33 -19.11
C TYR A 2 -10.26 -19.05 -19.94
N SER A 3 -11.18 -18.14 -19.71
CA SER A 3 -11.19 -16.83 -20.36
C SER A 3 -11.86 -15.78 -19.48
N PRO A 4 -11.69 -14.49 -19.81
CA PRO A 4 -12.61 -13.47 -19.31
C PRO A 4 -14.06 -13.77 -19.76
N PRO A 5 -15.07 -13.31 -19.02
CA PRO A 5 -16.46 -13.43 -19.44
C PRO A 5 -16.68 -12.86 -20.85
N HIS A 6 -17.53 -13.54 -21.61
CA HIS A 6 -17.85 -13.22 -23.00
C HIS A 6 -16.64 -13.07 -23.93
N PHE A 7 -15.50 -13.67 -23.56
CA PHE A 7 -14.25 -13.58 -24.30
C PHE A 7 -13.76 -12.12 -24.52
N LEU A 8 -13.96 -11.23 -23.53
CA LEU A 8 -13.68 -9.78 -23.59
C LEU A 8 -12.36 -9.34 -24.27
N TYR A 9 -11.29 -10.15 -24.21
CA TYR A 9 -9.99 -9.86 -24.82
C TYR A 9 -9.55 -10.85 -25.90
N SER A 10 -10.46 -11.69 -26.36
CA SER A 10 -10.13 -12.69 -27.37
C SER A 10 -10.33 -12.14 -28.78
N PRO A 11 -9.71 -12.77 -29.79
CA PRO A 11 -9.92 -12.40 -31.19
C PRO A 11 -11.40 -12.43 -31.59
N PRO A 12 -11.84 -11.62 -32.56
CA PRO A 12 -13.24 -11.58 -33.02
C PRO A 12 -13.78 -12.95 -33.46
N GLN A 13 -12.92 -13.83 -33.96
CA GLN A 13 -13.29 -15.21 -34.35
C GLN A 13 -13.80 -16.02 -33.15
N MET A 14 -13.27 -15.76 -31.95
CA MET A 14 -13.67 -16.40 -30.69
C MET A 14 -15.02 -15.84 -30.20
N ILE A 15 -15.17 -14.52 -30.22
CA ILE A 15 -16.39 -13.83 -29.78
C ILE A 15 -17.57 -14.19 -30.69
N ASN A 16 -17.34 -14.21 -32.00
CA ASN A 16 -18.36 -14.51 -33.01
C ASN A 16 -18.63 -16.02 -33.15
N SER A 17 -17.94 -16.89 -32.41
CA SER A 17 -18.15 -18.34 -32.47
C SER A 17 -19.45 -18.78 -31.79
N VAL A 18 -20.01 -17.95 -30.91
CA VAL A 18 -21.25 -18.23 -30.17
C VAL A 18 -22.16 -17.00 -30.21
N VAL A 19 -23.38 -17.19 -30.67
CA VAL A 19 -24.40 -16.12 -30.71
C VAL A 19 -24.84 -15.78 -29.30
N GLY A 20 -24.95 -14.48 -29.01
CA GLY A 20 -25.40 -13.96 -27.71
C GLY A 20 -24.26 -13.52 -26.77
N LEU A 21 -23.00 -13.62 -27.20
CA LEU A 21 -21.89 -13.05 -26.45
C LEU A 21 -21.81 -11.53 -26.62
N HIS A 22 -21.78 -10.81 -25.50
CA HIS A 22 -21.68 -9.35 -25.45
C HIS A 22 -20.52 -8.96 -24.53
N PRO A 23 -19.27 -8.95 -25.03
CA PRO A 23 -18.14 -8.51 -24.23
C PRO A 23 -18.32 -7.05 -23.82
N ASP A 24 -18.08 -6.76 -22.55
CA ASP A 24 -18.23 -5.43 -21.95
C ASP A 24 -17.09 -5.20 -20.96
N TYR A 25 -16.43 -4.05 -21.05
CA TYR A 25 -15.24 -3.76 -20.26
C TYR A 25 -15.58 -3.54 -18.78
N GLU A 26 -16.74 -2.96 -18.46
CA GLU A 26 -17.09 -2.65 -17.09
C GLU A 26 -17.46 -3.91 -16.30
N SER A 27 -18.27 -4.78 -16.88
CA SER A 27 -18.80 -5.99 -16.25
C SER A 27 -17.93 -7.23 -16.46
N HIS A 28 -17.12 -7.32 -17.51
CA HIS A 28 -16.37 -8.54 -17.85
C HIS A 28 -14.85 -8.42 -17.68
N ARG A 29 -14.36 -7.33 -17.09
CA ARG A 29 -12.94 -7.18 -16.75
C ARG A 29 -12.50 -8.29 -15.77
N PRO A 30 -11.49 -9.11 -16.13
CA PRO A 30 -10.97 -10.13 -15.25
C PRO A 30 -10.04 -9.51 -14.21
N MET A 31 -10.04 -10.09 -13.00
CA MET A 31 -8.99 -9.93 -11.99
C MET A 31 -8.52 -8.49 -11.72
N MET A 32 -9.39 -7.69 -11.08
CA MET A 32 -9.06 -6.31 -10.68
C MET A 32 -8.63 -6.27 -9.22
N TYR A 33 -7.54 -5.56 -8.94
CA TYR A 33 -7.00 -5.33 -7.60
C TYR A 33 -7.10 -3.85 -7.25
N ILE A 34 -7.70 -3.56 -6.10
CA ILE A 34 -7.77 -2.19 -5.58
C ILE A 34 -6.80 -2.09 -4.40
N PHE A 35 -5.92 -1.09 -4.47
CA PHE A 35 -4.88 -0.85 -3.48
C PHE A 35 -5.21 0.34 -2.58
N GLN A 36 -4.84 0.22 -1.32
CA GLN A 36 -4.89 1.32 -0.36
C GLN A 36 -3.57 2.11 -0.36
N TYR A 37 -3.53 3.24 0.36
CA TYR A 37 -2.34 4.04 0.62
C TYR A 37 -1.18 3.26 1.26
N SER A 38 -1.46 2.19 2.00
CA SER A 38 -0.45 1.28 2.56
C SER A 38 0.24 0.41 1.49
N GLY A 39 -0.28 0.38 0.26
CA GLY A 39 0.12 -0.55 -0.80
C GLY A 39 -0.52 -1.94 -0.68
N ALA A 40 -1.34 -2.18 0.36
CA ALA A 40 -2.08 -3.43 0.51
C ALA A 40 -3.30 -3.48 -0.42
N VAL A 41 -3.61 -4.68 -0.90
CA VAL A 41 -4.84 -4.96 -1.66
C VAL A 41 -6.01 -5.01 -0.67
N ILE A 42 -7.04 -4.22 -0.91
CA ILE A 42 -8.24 -4.14 -0.05
C ILE A 42 -9.47 -4.77 -0.70
N GLU A 43 -9.52 -4.80 -2.03
CA GLU A 43 -10.62 -5.43 -2.77
C GLU A 43 -10.06 -6.17 -3.98
N VAL A 44 -10.63 -7.34 -4.24
CA VAL A 44 -10.31 -8.18 -5.40
C VAL A 44 -11.60 -8.59 -6.08
N PHE A 45 -11.70 -8.27 -7.37
CA PHE A 45 -12.75 -8.76 -8.25
C PHE A 45 -12.19 -9.87 -9.11
N TYR A 46 -12.72 -11.08 -8.98
CA TYR A 46 -12.33 -12.22 -9.78
C TYR A 46 -13.49 -12.65 -10.67
N ARG A 47 -13.34 -12.41 -11.98
CA ARG A 47 -14.33 -12.78 -12.99
C ARG A 47 -13.71 -13.77 -13.96
N LEU A 48 -14.26 -14.98 -14.00
CA LEU A 48 -13.71 -16.08 -14.79
C LEU A 48 -14.83 -16.80 -15.55
N GLN A 49 -14.58 -17.07 -16.82
CA GLN A 49 -15.42 -17.94 -17.63
C GLN A 49 -14.76 -19.30 -17.85
N ILE A 50 -15.55 -20.35 -17.68
CA ILE A 50 -15.15 -21.72 -17.98
C ILE A 50 -15.84 -22.14 -19.27
N SER A 51 -15.03 -22.54 -20.24
CA SER A 51 -15.49 -22.98 -21.56
C SER A 51 -15.00 -24.39 -21.87
N MET A 52 -15.83 -25.19 -22.53
CA MET A 52 -15.51 -26.56 -22.94
C MET A 52 -15.11 -26.57 -24.42
N PRO A 53 -13.92 -27.07 -24.77
CA PRO A 53 -13.58 -27.34 -26.16
C PRO A 53 -14.32 -28.60 -26.63
N MET A 54 -15.00 -28.49 -27.77
CA MET A 54 -15.62 -29.60 -28.48
C MET A 54 -14.83 -29.85 -29.75
N MET A 55 -14.27 -31.05 -29.85
CA MET A 55 -13.57 -31.49 -31.06
C MET A 55 -14.55 -32.24 -31.96
N ARG A 56 -14.99 -31.58 -33.04
CA ARG A 56 -15.54 -32.24 -34.23
C ARG A 56 -14.58 -31.98 -35.40
N SER A 57 -15.06 -32.02 -36.65
CA SER A 57 -14.28 -31.66 -37.85
C SER A 57 -13.60 -30.28 -37.77
N SER A 58 -14.07 -29.39 -36.90
CA SER A 58 -13.39 -28.18 -36.43
C SER A 58 -13.47 -28.08 -34.90
N VAL A 59 -12.49 -27.40 -34.28
CA VAL A 59 -12.50 -27.13 -32.83
C VAL A 59 -13.47 -25.99 -32.56
N ALA A 60 -14.55 -26.27 -31.83
CA ALA A 60 -15.48 -25.28 -31.31
C ALA A 60 -15.27 -25.12 -29.80
N ILE A 61 -15.40 -23.92 -29.26
CA ILE A 61 -15.30 -23.69 -27.81
C ILE A 61 -16.64 -23.14 -27.34
N VAL A 62 -17.28 -23.87 -26.44
CA VAL A 62 -18.61 -23.52 -25.92
C VAL A 62 -18.44 -22.97 -24.51
N PRO A 63 -18.83 -21.72 -24.24
CA PRO A 63 -18.85 -21.17 -22.88
C PRO A 63 -19.92 -21.91 -22.08
N MET A 64 -19.57 -22.39 -20.89
CA MET A 64 -20.51 -23.12 -20.03
C MET A 64 -21.16 -22.17 -19.02
N PHE A 65 -20.33 -21.50 -18.24
CA PHE A 65 -20.74 -20.48 -17.28
C PHE A 65 -19.56 -19.55 -16.99
N TRP A 66 -19.88 -18.42 -16.36
CA TRP A 66 -18.90 -17.54 -15.78
C TRP A 66 -19.29 -17.21 -14.35
N GLU A 67 -18.31 -16.87 -13.55
CA GLU A 67 -18.45 -16.54 -12.13
C GLU A 67 -17.96 -15.12 -11.89
N ASP A 68 -18.68 -14.38 -11.04
CA ASP A 68 -18.22 -13.15 -10.41
C ASP A 68 -18.00 -13.41 -8.93
N SER A 69 -16.75 -13.33 -8.48
CA SER A 69 -16.38 -13.41 -7.09
C SER A 69 -15.76 -12.10 -6.65
N HIS A 70 -16.41 -11.44 -5.68
CA HIS A 70 -15.91 -10.22 -5.08
C HIS A 70 -15.50 -10.50 -3.65
N THR A 71 -14.22 -10.27 -3.34
CA THR A 71 -13.69 -10.39 -1.99
C THR A 71 -13.22 -9.03 -1.50
N VAL A 72 -13.80 -8.59 -0.40
CA VAL A 72 -13.39 -7.39 0.34
C VAL A 72 -12.60 -7.84 1.56
N LEU A 73 -11.53 -7.11 1.88
CA LEU A 73 -10.75 -7.36 3.08
C LEU A 73 -11.62 -7.12 4.33
N ILE A 74 -11.64 -8.08 5.26
CA ILE A 74 -12.37 -7.93 6.52
C ILE A 74 -11.77 -6.76 7.33
N ASP A 75 -12.62 -5.92 7.92
CA ASP A 75 -12.23 -4.72 8.67
C ASP A 75 -11.12 -4.95 9.70
N ALA A 76 -11.15 -6.09 10.42
CA ALA A 76 -10.12 -6.42 11.40
C ALA A 76 -8.71 -6.59 10.78
N VAL A 77 -8.63 -7.12 9.55
CA VAL A 77 -7.35 -7.25 8.82
C VAL A 77 -6.94 -5.88 8.28
N TYR A 78 -7.90 -5.09 7.82
CA TYR A 78 -7.68 -3.72 7.36
C TYR A 78 -7.04 -2.84 8.44
N ASP A 79 -7.60 -2.86 9.66
CA ASP A 79 -7.09 -2.06 10.78
C ASP A 79 -5.66 -2.46 11.16
N ASN A 80 -5.36 -3.76 11.17
CA ASN A 80 -4.01 -4.25 11.45
C ASN A 80 -3.00 -3.78 10.40
N ILE A 81 -3.37 -3.82 9.11
CA ILE A 81 -2.52 -3.31 8.02
C ILE A 81 -2.33 -1.80 8.15
N TRP A 82 -3.40 -1.05 8.43
CA TRP A 82 -3.31 0.40 8.57
C TRP A 82 -2.43 0.81 9.74
N ILE A 83 -2.59 0.16 10.90
CA ILE A 83 -1.76 0.40 12.08
C ILE A 83 -0.29 0.09 11.75
N GLY A 84 -0.02 -1.08 11.17
CA GLY A 84 1.33 -1.55 10.85
C GLY A 84 2.07 -0.67 9.84
N PHE A 85 1.41 -0.33 8.73
CA PHE A 85 2.06 0.30 7.58
C PHE A 85 1.87 1.82 7.49
N VAL A 86 0.86 2.39 8.16
CA VAL A 86 0.58 3.83 8.10
C VAL A 86 0.86 4.50 9.45
N PHE A 87 0.29 3.97 10.54
CA PHE A 87 0.39 4.60 11.85
C PHE A 87 1.79 4.47 12.47
N ILE A 88 2.31 3.24 12.59
CA ILE A 88 3.61 2.98 13.22
C ILE A 88 4.74 3.78 12.55
N PRO A 89 4.89 3.81 11.20
CA PRO A 89 5.94 4.59 10.57
C PRO A 89 5.82 6.09 10.83
N LYS A 90 4.60 6.65 10.78
CA LYS A 90 4.37 8.07 11.09
C LYS A 90 4.69 8.38 12.55
N PHE A 91 4.34 7.49 13.46
CA PHE A 91 4.62 7.63 14.90
C PHE A 91 6.12 7.57 15.19
N ILE A 92 6.84 6.59 14.61
CA ILE A 92 8.31 6.50 14.72
C ILE A 92 8.96 7.77 14.15
N HIS A 93 8.45 8.26 13.02
CA HIS A 93 8.95 9.49 12.41
C HIS A 93 8.81 10.66 13.37
N PHE A 94 7.63 10.85 13.95
CA PHE A 94 7.37 11.88 14.96
C PHE A 94 8.33 11.76 16.17
N MET A 95 8.41 10.56 16.77
CA MET A 95 9.29 10.30 17.92
C MET A 95 10.75 10.65 17.61
N LYS A 96 11.26 10.27 16.44
CA LYS A 96 12.63 10.57 16.00
C LYS A 96 12.93 12.07 16.06
N TYR A 97 12.04 12.91 15.53
CA TYR A 97 12.26 14.37 15.55
C TYR A 97 12.07 14.96 16.94
N SER A 98 11.11 14.48 17.72
CA SER A 98 10.91 14.93 19.09
C SER A 98 12.14 14.66 19.97
N LEU A 99 12.71 13.45 19.91
CA LEU A 99 13.92 13.12 20.66
C LEU A 99 15.14 13.90 20.17
N ALA A 100 15.28 14.09 18.85
CA ALA A 100 16.36 14.89 18.29
C ALA A 100 16.29 16.35 18.75
N ALA A 101 15.10 16.97 18.72
CA ALA A 101 14.88 18.32 19.21
C ALA A 101 15.20 18.45 20.70
N LEU A 102 14.73 17.49 21.53
CA LEU A 102 15.02 17.47 22.96
C LEU A 102 16.54 17.35 23.23
N SER A 103 17.22 16.50 22.47
CA SER A 103 18.68 16.32 22.59
C SER A 103 19.43 17.62 22.31
N ILE A 104 19.08 18.32 21.23
CA ILE A 104 19.67 19.61 20.88
C ILE A 104 19.42 20.65 21.99
N LEU A 105 18.23 20.68 22.56
CA LEU A 105 17.86 21.61 23.64
C LEU A 105 18.67 21.34 24.92
N LEU A 106 18.82 20.06 25.30
CA LEU A 106 19.64 19.68 26.45
C LEU A 106 21.12 19.97 26.24
N PHE A 107 21.67 19.66 25.05
CA PHE A 107 23.07 19.96 24.73
C PHE A 107 23.37 21.45 24.78
N THR A 108 22.49 22.28 24.19
CA THR A 108 22.64 23.74 24.22
C THR A 108 22.57 24.27 25.65
N PHE A 109 21.66 23.75 26.49
CA PHE A 109 21.57 24.13 27.90
C PHE A 109 22.85 23.81 28.69
N VAL A 110 23.42 22.60 28.52
CA VAL A 110 24.66 22.19 29.18
C VAL A 110 25.84 23.06 28.75
N ILE A 111 25.96 23.34 27.45
CA ILE A 111 27.02 24.21 26.90
C ILE A 111 26.91 25.62 27.51
N LEU A 112 25.72 26.20 27.54
CA LEU A 112 25.50 27.53 28.13
C LEU A 112 25.86 27.58 29.61
N ARG A 113 25.46 26.57 30.40
CA ARG A 113 25.87 26.47 31.81
C ARG A 113 27.38 26.33 31.96
N ARG A 114 28.03 25.51 31.15
CA ARG A 114 29.50 25.32 31.20
C ARG A 114 30.24 26.60 30.85
N LEU A 115 29.79 27.34 29.84
CA LEU A 115 30.36 28.63 29.47
C LEU A 115 30.17 29.69 30.57
N ARG A 116 28.98 29.75 31.19
CA ARG A 116 28.73 30.63 32.35
C ARG A 116 29.64 30.29 33.52
N HIS A 117 29.77 29.02 33.88
CA HIS A 117 30.63 28.58 34.98
C HIS A 117 32.12 28.91 34.72
N ARG A 118 32.60 28.70 33.49
CA ARG A 118 33.98 29.08 33.11
C ARG A 118 34.23 30.58 33.19
N ARG A 119 33.26 31.42 32.80
CA ARG A 119 33.38 32.88 32.92
C ARG A 119 33.48 33.35 34.37
N VAL A 120 32.68 32.77 35.27
CA VAL A 120 32.71 33.13 36.71
C VAL A 120 34.06 32.80 37.34
N LEU A 121 34.60 31.60 37.07
CA LEU A 121 35.92 31.21 37.58
C LEU A 121 37.05 32.12 37.05
N SER A 122 37.00 32.51 35.78
CA SER A 122 37.97 33.43 35.17
C SER A 122 38.00 34.79 35.86
N ILE A 123 36.83 35.36 36.20
CA ILE A 123 36.76 36.68 36.86
C ILE A 123 37.32 36.60 38.29
N SER A 124 37.03 35.50 39.00
CA SER A 124 37.56 35.26 40.34
C SER A 124 39.09 35.14 40.36
N SER A 125 39.71 34.50 39.37
CA SER A 125 41.17 34.38 39.30
C SER A 125 41.89 35.71 39.02
N THR A 126 41.27 36.63 38.27
CA THR A 126 41.87 37.93 37.94
C THR A 126 41.80 38.93 39.10
N GLN A 127 40.78 38.82 39.96
CA GLN A 127 40.67 39.64 41.17
C GLN A 127 41.71 39.26 42.24
N VAL A 128 42.07 37.97 42.34
CA VAL A 128 43.06 37.49 43.31
C VAL A 128 44.50 37.89 42.95
N SER A 129 44.81 38.16 41.67
CA SER A 129 46.15 38.60 41.25
C SER A 129 46.39 40.12 41.34
N LEU A 130 45.37 40.91 41.69
CA LEU A 130 45.44 42.38 41.77
C LEU A 130 45.46 42.91 43.23
N ASN A 131 45.41 42.01 44.21
CA ASN A 131 45.67 42.28 45.63
C ASN A 131 47.00 41.67 46.04
#